data_AF-A0A7V9JWU8-F1
#
_entry.id   AF-A0A7V9JWU8-F1
#
_cell.length_a   1.000
_cell.length_b   1.000
_cell.length_c   1.000
_cell.angle_alpha   90.00
_cell.angle_beta   90.00
_cell.angle_gamma   90.00
#
_symmetry.space_group_name_H-M   'P 1'
#
loop_
_entity.id
_entity.type
_entity.pdbx_description
1 polymer ?
#
loop_
_entity_poly.entity_id
_entity_poly.type
_entity_poly.pdbx_seq_one_letter_code
_entity_poly.pdbx_strand_id
1 'polypeptide(L)'
;MSKKLQNLTLSFFSLAVIVLVFGSYVIVAQTVVTGDWTAKTNTEKNDKIYLSFERRSEKGGTNQMGQSYEFAELQGLSREQALSNGAVKFSLVREAGTIDCEGNFNNGKGAGTFRFTANPQFVTAMKLRGFDFEKGSSKNEREPENRLFAAATLNLTTAFTDD
;
A
#
# COMPACT_ATOMS: atom_id res chain seq x y z
N MET A 1 -3.82 73.95 -29.70
CA MET A 1 -4.88 73.04 -29.17
C MET A 1 -4.67 71.68 -29.82
N SER A 2 -4.40 70.61 -29.04
CA SER A 2 -4.36 69.16 -29.40
C SER A 2 -3.38 68.73 -30.53
N LYS A 3 -2.19 68.13 -30.34
CA LYS A 3 -1.71 66.89 -29.66
C LYS A 3 -2.35 65.55 -30.12
N LYS A 4 -1.54 64.85 -30.94
CA LYS A 4 -1.26 63.39 -30.99
C LYS A 4 -2.29 62.44 -31.61
N LEU A 5 -1.88 61.79 -32.70
CA LEU A 5 -2.12 60.36 -32.90
C LEU A 5 -0.75 59.71 -33.19
N GLN A 6 -0.30 58.88 -32.24
CA GLN A 6 1.03 58.28 -32.22
C GLN A 6 1.07 57.03 -33.10
N ASN A 7 2.11 56.94 -33.92
CA ASN A 7 2.41 55.84 -34.80
C ASN A 7 2.69 54.54 -34.02
N LEU A 8 1.90 53.53 -34.37
CA LEU A 8 2.28 52.22 -34.87
C LEU A 8 3.51 51.49 -34.29
N THR A 9 3.19 50.27 -33.84
CA THR A 9 4.02 49.06 -33.71
C THR A 9 5.00 48.98 -32.55
N LEU A 10 4.54 48.24 -31.52
CA LEU A 10 5.31 47.70 -30.42
C LEU A 10 6.41 46.75 -30.92
N SER A 11 7.56 46.90 -30.28
CA SER A 11 8.73 46.04 -30.31
C SER A 11 8.37 44.58 -29.98
N PHE A 12 8.73 43.63 -30.86
CA PHE A 12 8.57 42.20 -30.58
C PHE A 12 9.72 41.71 -29.69
N PHE A 13 9.35 41.43 -28.43
CA PHE A 13 10.19 40.87 -27.39
C PHE A 13 10.67 39.44 -27.69
N SER A 14 11.97 39.24 -27.49
CA SER A 14 12.69 38.03 -27.07
C SER A 14 11.90 36.71 -26.98
N LEU A 15 12.26 35.74 -27.82
CA LEU A 15 11.81 34.35 -27.76
C LEU A 15 12.58 33.59 -26.66
N ALA A 16 11.99 33.42 -25.48
CA ALA A 16 12.43 32.43 -24.51
C ALA A 16 11.67 31.12 -24.76
N VAL A 17 12.37 30.11 -25.30
CA VAL A 17 11.82 28.75 -25.44
C VAL A 17 11.90 28.07 -24.08
N ILE A 18 10.77 28.03 -23.37
CA ILE A 18 10.63 27.22 -22.15
C ILE A 18 10.30 25.79 -22.60
N VAL A 19 11.29 24.90 -22.54
CA VAL A 19 11.08 23.45 -22.70
C VAL A 19 10.47 22.92 -21.40
N LEU A 20 9.15 22.85 -21.34
CA LEU A 20 8.44 22.10 -20.30
C LEU A 20 8.55 20.61 -20.64
N VAL A 21 9.51 19.93 -20.00
CA VAL A 21 9.54 18.46 -19.95
C VAL A 21 8.38 18.02 -19.07
N PHE A 22 7.21 17.83 -19.67
CA PHE A 22 6.13 17.11 -19.04
C PHE A 22 6.54 15.64 -18.96
N GLY A 23 7.22 15.27 -17.87
CA GLY A 23 7.36 13.87 -17.49
C GLY A 23 5.96 13.26 -17.46
N SER A 24 5.76 12.19 -18.22
CA SER A 24 4.53 11.40 -18.21
C SER A 24 4.39 10.75 -16.83
N TYR A 25 3.94 11.50 -15.83
CA TYR A 25 3.49 10.92 -14.58
C TYR A 25 2.22 10.16 -14.91
N VAL A 26 2.37 8.87 -15.17
CA VAL A 26 1.25 7.95 -15.11
C VAL A 26 0.80 7.95 -13.66
N ILE A 27 -0.18 8.79 -13.34
CA ILE A 27 -0.90 8.70 -12.07
C ILE A 27 -1.75 7.44 -12.19
N VAL A 28 -1.14 6.29 -11.89
CA VAL A 28 -1.91 5.07 -11.64
C VAL A 28 -2.72 5.36 -10.39
N ALA A 29 -4.05 5.39 -10.50
CA ALA A 29 -4.91 5.43 -9.34
C ALA A 29 -4.59 4.21 -8.48
N GLN A 30 -3.86 4.39 -7.38
CA GLN A 30 -3.61 3.31 -6.44
C GLN A 30 -4.96 3.00 -5.78
N THR A 31 -5.54 1.85 -6.14
CA THR A 31 -6.68 1.32 -5.42
C THR A 31 -6.22 0.96 -4.02
N VAL A 32 -6.61 1.79 -3.06
CA VAL A 32 -6.29 1.59 -1.65
C VAL A 32 -7.14 0.42 -1.16
N VAL A 33 -6.47 -0.64 -0.70
CA VAL A 33 -7.15 -1.78 -0.10
C VAL A 33 -7.37 -1.50 1.37
N THR A 34 -8.61 -1.62 1.82
CA THR A 34 -8.96 -1.47 3.23
C THR A 34 -9.74 -2.68 3.72
N GLY A 35 -9.80 -2.82 5.04
CA GLY A 35 -10.55 -3.86 5.71
C GLY A 35 -10.34 -3.81 7.21
N ASP A 36 -10.70 -4.89 7.87
CA ASP A 36 -10.58 -5.07 9.31
C ASP A 36 -9.41 -6.01 9.63
N TRP A 37 -8.79 -5.82 10.78
CA TRP A 37 -7.82 -6.76 11.33
C TRP A 37 -8.24 -7.22 12.71
N THR A 38 -7.83 -8.43 13.06
CA THR A 38 -7.89 -8.98 14.41
C THR A 38 -6.55 -9.59 14.77
N ALA A 39 -6.17 -9.51 16.04
CA ALA A 39 -4.91 -10.05 16.51
C ALA A 39 -5.07 -10.80 17.83
N LYS A 40 -4.22 -11.79 18.05
CA LYS A 40 -4.12 -12.52 19.30
C LYS A 40 -2.67 -12.85 19.61
N THR A 41 -2.18 -12.40 20.76
CA THR A 41 -0.87 -12.78 21.27
C THR A 41 -0.88 -14.24 21.70
N ASN A 42 0.18 -14.99 21.38
CA ASN A 42 0.35 -16.33 21.90
C ASN A 42 1.04 -16.25 23.28
N THR A 43 0.41 -16.79 24.32
CA THR A 43 0.99 -16.81 25.68
C THR A 43 2.15 -17.78 25.83
N GLU A 44 2.30 -18.75 24.92
CA GLU A 44 3.37 -19.76 24.94
C GLU A 44 4.56 -19.37 24.05
N LYS A 45 4.32 -18.63 22.96
CA LYS A 45 5.36 -18.13 22.04
C LYS A 45 5.50 -16.63 22.21
N ASN A 46 6.44 -16.24 23.05
CA ASN A 46 6.53 -14.87 23.57
C ASN A 46 6.83 -13.80 22.52
N ASP A 47 7.36 -14.17 21.36
CA ASP A 47 7.82 -13.27 20.29
C ASP A 47 6.84 -13.11 19.12
N LYS A 48 5.75 -13.90 19.09
CA LYS A 48 4.82 -13.95 17.96
C LYS A 48 3.42 -13.48 18.30
N ILE A 49 2.77 -12.92 17.28
CA ILE A 49 1.37 -12.53 17.30
C ILE A 49 0.66 -13.10 16.09
N TYR A 50 -0.51 -13.73 16.31
CA TYR A 50 -1.40 -14.10 15.21
C TYR A 50 -2.17 -12.86 14.78
N LEU A 51 -2.09 -12.50 13.50
CA LEU A 51 -2.79 -11.37 12.90
C LEU A 51 -3.60 -11.88 11.70
N SER A 52 -4.88 -11.54 11.67
CA SER A 52 -5.82 -11.90 10.62
C SER A 52 -6.44 -10.65 10.03
N PHE A 53 -6.33 -10.50 8.72
CA PHE A 53 -6.94 -9.45 7.94
C PHE A 53 -8.19 -9.99 7.25
N GLU A 54 -9.29 -9.25 7.35
CA GLU A 54 -10.54 -9.55 6.68
C GLU A 54 -10.92 -8.37 5.78
N ARG A 55 -11.38 -8.68 4.56
CA ARG A 55 -11.96 -7.69 3.66
C ARG A 55 -13.20 -8.23 2.99
N ARG A 56 -14.14 -7.34 2.69
CA ARG A 56 -15.30 -7.64 1.86
C ARG A 56 -15.02 -7.22 0.42
N SER A 57 -15.37 -8.09 -0.53
CA SER A 57 -15.41 -7.74 -1.95
C SER A 57 -16.75 -7.08 -2.28
N GLU A 58 -16.78 -6.33 -3.37
CA GLU A 58 -18.00 -5.68 -3.87
C GLU A 58 -19.12 -6.68 -4.18
N LYS A 59 -18.75 -7.91 -4.53
CA LYS A 59 -19.68 -9.02 -4.83
C LYS A 59 -20.17 -9.75 -3.56
N GLY A 60 -19.90 -9.21 -2.37
CA GLY A 60 -20.35 -9.77 -1.09
C GLY A 60 -19.52 -10.93 -0.54
N GLY A 61 -18.39 -11.26 -1.17
CA GLY A 61 -17.47 -12.28 -0.67
C GLY A 61 -16.60 -11.73 0.46
N THR A 62 -16.26 -12.58 1.44
CA THR A 62 -15.30 -12.26 2.50
C THR A 62 -13.97 -12.96 2.18
N ASN A 63 -12.89 -12.18 2.13
CA ASN A 63 -11.54 -12.70 2.01
C ASN A 63 -10.84 -12.51 3.35
N GLN A 64 -10.38 -13.61 3.94
CA GLN A 64 -9.67 -13.62 5.21
C GLN A 64 -8.26 -14.19 5.00
N MET A 65 -7.25 -13.49 5.52
CA MET A 65 -5.85 -13.89 5.46
C MET A 65 -5.23 -13.73 6.85
N GLY A 66 -4.81 -14.84 7.48
CA GLY A 66 -4.25 -14.80 8.83
C GLY A 66 -3.05 -15.71 9.02
N GLN A 67 -2.06 -15.21 9.76
CA GLN A 67 -0.86 -15.96 10.12
C GLN A 67 -0.19 -15.36 11.35
N SER A 68 0.87 -16.02 11.83
CA SER A 68 1.71 -15.48 12.90
C SER A 68 2.85 -14.64 12.33
N TYR A 69 3.11 -13.49 12.94
CA TYR A 69 4.23 -12.60 12.64
C TYR A 69 5.10 -12.45 13.88
N GLU A 70 6.39 -12.19 13.69
CA GLU A 70 7.26 -11.73 14.77
C GLU A 70 6.91 -10.28 15.13
N PHE A 71 6.94 -9.92 16.41
CA PHE A 71 6.75 -8.52 16.82
C PHE A 71 7.79 -7.58 16.17
N ALA A 72 9.01 -8.07 15.88
CA ALA A 72 10.04 -7.31 15.20
C ALA A 72 9.67 -6.90 13.76
N GLU A 73 8.71 -7.59 13.14
CA GLU A 73 8.21 -7.26 11.80
C GLU A 73 7.14 -6.15 11.82
N LEU A 74 6.60 -5.83 13.01
CA LEU A 74 5.51 -4.89 13.21
C LEU A 74 6.04 -3.57 13.74
N GLN A 75 6.29 -2.64 12.83
CA GLN A 75 6.79 -1.32 13.20
C GLN A 75 5.74 -0.56 14.00
N GLY A 76 6.08 -0.15 15.23
CA GLY A 76 5.16 0.58 16.12
C GLY A 76 4.30 -0.30 17.03
N LEU A 77 4.45 -1.64 16.99
CA LEU A 77 3.80 -2.54 17.94
C LEU A 77 4.81 -3.42 18.67
N SER A 78 5.03 -3.13 19.95
CA SER A 78 5.71 -4.03 20.88
C SER A 78 4.73 -5.05 21.48
N ARG A 79 5.30 -6.12 22.03
CA ARG A 79 4.54 -7.12 22.79
C ARG A 79 3.85 -6.50 24.00
N GLU A 80 4.55 -5.62 24.70
CA GLU A 80 4.06 -4.95 25.89
C GLU A 80 2.83 -4.10 25.56
N GLN A 81 2.87 -3.38 24.42
CA GLN A 81 1.71 -2.65 23.92
C GLN A 81 0.54 -3.58 23.57
N ALA A 82 0.80 -4.72 22.93
CA ALA A 82 -0.25 -5.68 22.58
C ALA A 82 -0.89 -6.37 23.79
N LEU A 83 -0.14 -6.53 24.89
CA LEU A 83 -0.67 -7.06 26.16
C LEU A 83 -1.39 -5.99 27.00
N SER A 84 -1.02 -4.73 26.80
CA SER A 84 -1.68 -3.60 27.44
C SER A 84 -3.07 -3.32 26.84
N ASN A 85 -3.86 -2.53 27.57
CA ASN A 85 -5.13 -2.03 27.07
C ASN A 85 -4.91 -0.63 26.48
N GLY A 86 -5.23 -0.44 25.21
CA GLY A 86 -5.08 0.88 24.60
C GLY A 86 -5.10 0.88 23.08
N ALA A 87 -5.08 2.10 22.54
CA ALA A 87 -4.99 2.34 21.11
C ALA A 87 -3.58 2.08 20.59
N VAL A 88 -3.51 1.53 19.38
CA VAL A 88 -2.28 1.20 18.68
C VAL A 88 -2.34 1.68 17.24
N LYS A 89 -1.15 2.01 16.72
CA LYS A 89 -0.90 2.23 15.30
C LYS A 89 0.40 1.53 14.96
N PHE A 90 0.36 0.67 13.96
CA PHE A 90 1.52 -0.12 13.56
C PHE A 90 1.47 -0.44 12.08
N SER A 91 2.62 -0.77 11.50
CA SER A 91 2.73 -1.07 10.07
C SER A 91 3.50 -2.37 9.83
N LEU A 92 3.02 -3.16 8.88
CA LEU A 92 3.74 -4.29 8.30
C LEU A 92 4.35 -3.84 6.96
N VAL A 93 5.66 -3.62 6.96
CA VAL A 93 6.39 -3.10 5.78
C VAL A 93 7.05 -4.25 5.03
N ARG A 94 6.73 -4.39 3.74
CA ARG A 94 7.16 -5.48 2.86
C ARG A 94 7.54 -4.96 1.49
N GLU A 95 8.25 -5.78 0.71
CA GLU A 95 8.59 -5.39 -0.67
C GLU A 95 7.34 -5.13 -1.51
N ALA A 96 6.30 -5.96 -1.38
CA ALA A 96 5.05 -5.80 -2.12
C ALA A 96 4.23 -4.55 -1.73
N GLY A 97 4.50 -3.96 -0.56
CA GLY A 97 3.80 -2.78 -0.08
C GLY A 97 3.76 -2.69 1.46
N THR A 98 3.03 -1.69 1.95
CA THR A 98 2.88 -1.43 3.38
C THR A 98 1.42 -1.63 3.79
N ILE A 99 1.21 -2.35 4.90
CA ILE A 99 -0.10 -2.46 5.55
C ILE A 99 -0.04 -1.63 6.83
N ASP A 100 -0.73 -0.50 6.85
CA ASP A 100 -0.91 0.34 8.03
C ASP A 100 -2.15 -0.13 8.79
N CYS A 101 -2.01 -0.35 10.10
CA CYS A 101 -3.05 -0.81 10.99
C CYS A 101 -3.29 0.23 12.09
N GLU A 102 -4.55 0.49 12.39
CA GLU A 102 -4.96 1.24 13.57
C GLU A 102 -6.09 0.51 14.30
N GLY A 103 -6.14 0.63 15.62
CA GLY A 103 -7.16 -0.03 16.43
C GLY A 103 -6.78 -0.08 17.89
N ASN A 104 -7.32 -1.05 18.61
CA ASN A 104 -7.10 -1.18 20.05
C ASN A 104 -6.72 -2.62 20.43
N PHE A 105 -5.92 -2.75 21.48
CA PHE A 105 -5.72 -4.01 22.20
C PHE A 105 -6.44 -4.00 23.55
N ASN A 106 -6.88 -5.19 23.95
CA ASN A 106 -7.39 -5.52 25.27
C ASN A 106 -6.86 -6.89 25.67
N ASN A 107 -5.93 -6.90 26.63
CA ASN A 107 -5.36 -8.11 27.22
C ASN A 107 -4.90 -9.16 26.18
N GLY A 108 -4.03 -8.75 25.24
CA GLY A 108 -3.47 -9.64 24.23
C GLY A 108 -4.38 -9.95 23.04
N LYS A 109 -5.60 -9.39 22.99
CA LYS A 109 -6.49 -9.45 21.83
C LYS A 109 -6.64 -8.05 21.23
N GLY A 110 -6.46 -7.93 19.92
CA GLY A 110 -6.57 -6.66 19.23
C GLY A 110 -7.56 -6.72 18.07
N ALA A 111 -8.13 -5.57 17.72
CA ALA A 111 -8.90 -5.40 16.50
C ALA A 111 -8.89 -3.94 16.03
N GLY A 112 -9.14 -3.74 14.73
CA GLY A 112 -9.24 -2.43 14.14
C GLY A 112 -9.32 -2.47 12.62
N THR A 113 -8.91 -1.39 11.98
CA THR A 113 -8.93 -1.23 10.52
C THR A 113 -7.52 -1.19 9.97
N PHE A 114 -7.38 -1.59 8.70
CA PHE A 114 -6.12 -1.48 7.98
C PHE A 114 -6.27 -0.77 6.64
N ARG A 115 -5.16 -0.26 6.17
CA ARG A 115 -4.97 0.29 4.84
C ARG A 115 -3.72 -0.32 4.22
N PHE A 116 -3.85 -0.88 3.02
CA PHE A 116 -2.72 -1.37 2.24
C PHE A 116 -2.41 -0.43 1.08
N THR A 117 -1.12 -0.11 0.98
CA THR A 117 -0.53 0.68 -0.10
C THR A 117 0.48 -0.19 -0.84
N ALA A 118 0.18 -0.55 -2.08
CA ALA A 118 1.05 -1.35 -2.92
C ALA A 118 2.33 -0.60 -3.31
N ASN A 119 3.42 -1.33 -3.50
CA ASN A 119 4.69 -0.80 -3.99
C ASN A 119 4.80 -0.97 -5.52
N PRO A 120 4.70 0.10 -6.35
CA PRO A 120 4.77 -0.01 -7.80
C PRO A 120 6.11 -0.55 -8.33
N GLN A 121 7.20 -0.33 -7.60
CA GLN A 121 8.52 -0.82 -7.96
C GLN A 121 8.56 -2.35 -7.88
N PHE A 122 7.93 -2.93 -6.85
CA PHE A 122 7.80 -4.39 -6.73
C PHE A 122 6.93 -4.97 -7.85
N VAL A 123 5.80 -4.34 -8.17
CA VAL A 123 4.94 -4.76 -9.30
C VAL A 123 5.73 -4.82 -10.60
N THR A 124 6.49 -3.75 -10.87
CA THR A 124 7.33 -3.66 -12.07
C THR A 124 8.42 -4.74 -12.07
N ALA A 125 9.12 -4.93 -10.95
CA ALA A 125 10.19 -5.92 -10.82
C ALA A 125 9.68 -7.36 -11.03
N MET A 126 8.50 -7.68 -10.50
CA MET A 126 7.89 -9.00 -10.65
C MET A 126 7.35 -9.23 -12.07
N LYS A 127 6.82 -8.17 -12.73
CA LYS A 127 6.38 -8.24 -14.12
C LYS A 127 7.53 -8.56 -15.07
N LEU A 128 8.72 -7.97 -14.85
CA LEU A 128 9.93 -8.30 -15.60
C LEU A 128 10.37 -9.76 -15.45
N ARG A 129 9.96 -10.41 -14.35
CA ARG A 129 10.20 -11.83 -14.05
C ARG A 129 9.07 -12.75 -14.52
N GLY A 130 8.11 -12.24 -15.30
CA GLY A 130 6.98 -13.01 -15.82
C GLY A 130 5.77 -13.09 -14.88
N PHE A 131 5.82 -12.48 -13.70
CA PHE A 131 4.69 -12.42 -12.76
C PHE A 131 3.93 -11.11 -12.94
N ASP A 132 2.86 -11.15 -13.74
CA ASP A 132 1.99 -10.00 -13.95
C ASP A 132 0.84 -10.01 -12.93
N PHE A 133 0.86 -9.07 -11.97
CA PHE A 133 -0.20 -8.88 -11.00
C PHE A 133 -1.47 -8.27 -11.60
N GLU A 134 -1.35 -7.55 -12.72
CA GLU A 134 -2.43 -6.85 -13.41
C GLU A 134 -3.23 -7.80 -14.31
N LYS A 135 -2.56 -8.82 -14.89
CA LYS A 135 -3.23 -9.83 -15.72
C LYS A 135 -3.76 -10.98 -14.87
N GLY A 136 -5.08 -11.08 -14.74
CA GLY A 136 -5.75 -12.23 -14.11
C GLY A 136 -5.65 -13.47 -15.00
N SER A 137 -4.84 -14.46 -14.63
CA SER A 137 -4.85 -15.76 -15.29
C SER A 137 -6.00 -16.62 -14.76
N SER A 138 -7.08 -16.72 -15.54
CA SER A 138 -8.20 -17.68 -15.44
C SER A 138 -9.31 -17.42 -14.39
N LYS A 139 -10.54 -17.24 -14.91
CA LYS A 139 -11.90 -17.53 -14.39
C LYS A 139 -12.34 -17.20 -12.95
N ASN A 140 -11.44 -16.79 -12.06
CA ASN A 140 -11.76 -16.28 -10.72
C ASN A 140 -10.99 -14.97 -10.55
N GLU A 141 -11.56 -13.89 -11.05
CA GLU A 141 -11.00 -12.53 -11.01
C GLU A 141 -10.82 -12.07 -9.55
N ARG A 142 -9.71 -12.46 -8.92
CA ARG A 142 -9.17 -11.72 -7.78
C ARG A 142 -8.59 -10.44 -8.35
N GLU A 143 -9.16 -9.30 -7.97
CA GLU A 143 -8.68 -7.98 -8.40
C GLU A 143 -7.17 -7.85 -8.13
N PRO A 144 -6.38 -7.20 -9.00
CA PRO A 144 -4.92 -7.08 -8.87
C PRO A 144 -4.44 -6.70 -7.46
N GLU A 145 -5.16 -5.80 -6.80
CA GLU A 145 -4.91 -5.34 -5.45
C GLU A 145 -5.04 -6.45 -4.39
N ASN A 146 -5.92 -7.44 -4.59
CA ASN A 146 -6.00 -8.61 -3.72
C ASN A 146 -4.74 -9.47 -3.82
N ARG A 147 -4.16 -9.58 -5.01
CA ARG A 147 -2.94 -10.37 -5.23
C ARG A 147 -1.73 -9.68 -4.60
N LEU A 148 -1.65 -8.35 -4.71
CA LEU A 148 -0.58 -7.57 -4.09
C LEU A 148 -0.69 -7.55 -2.56
N PHE A 149 -1.91 -7.42 -2.04
CA PHE A 149 -2.15 -7.56 -0.61
C PHE A 149 -1.75 -8.96 -0.11
N ALA A 150 -2.15 -10.01 -0.82
CA ALA A 150 -1.72 -11.38 -0.51
C ALA A 150 -0.19 -11.52 -0.54
N ALA A 151 0.47 -11.00 -1.57
CA ALA A 151 1.93 -10.99 -1.66
C ALA A 151 2.60 -10.30 -0.47
N ALA A 152 2.05 -9.17 0.00
CA ALA A 152 2.55 -8.48 1.18
C ALA A 152 2.37 -9.31 2.45
N THR A 153 1.16 -9.86 2.68
CA THR A 153 0.92 -10.71 3.85
C THR A 153 1.85 -11.93 3.87
N LEU A 154 2.04 -12.60 2.73
CA LEU A 154 2.90 -13.78 2.59
C LEU A 154 4.40 -13.48 2.52
N ASN A 155 4.81 -12.20 2.68
CA ASN A 155 6.20 -11.76 2.56
C ASN A 155 6.87 -12.24 1.26
N LEU A 156 6.17 -12.13 0.13
CA LEU A 156 6.76 -12.41 -1.17
C LEU A 156 7.80 -11.34 -1.49
N THR A 157 9.03 -11.80 -1.76
CA THR A 157 10.14 -10.93 -2.15
C THR A 157 10.59 -11.24 -3.57
N THR A 158 11.26 -10.27 -4.19
CA THR A 158 11.86 -10.41 -5.52
C THR A 158 13.01 -11.42 -5.55
N ALA A 159 13.60 -11.76 -4.39
CA ALA A 159 14.71 -12.71 -4.26
C ALA A 159 14.33 -14.18 -4.56
N PHE A 160 13.04 -14.53 -4.57
CA PHE A 160 12.56 -15.92 -4.80
C PHE A 160 12.48 -16.32 -6.28
N THR A 161 13.08 -15.58 -7.20
CA THR A 161 12.87 -15.77 -8.66
C THR A 161 14.16 -15.93 -9.48
N ASP A 162 15.31 -16.06 -8.82
CA ASP A 162 16.62 -16.26 -9.46
C ASP A 162 17.14 -17.72 -9.38
N ASP A 163 16.31 -18.68 -8.94
CA ASP A 163 16.63 -20.13 -8.93
C ASP A 163 15.85 -20.92 -10.00
#